data_AF-A0A9J6GL67-F1
#
_entry.id   AF-A0A9J6GL67-F1
#
_cell.length_a   1.000
_cell.length_b   1.000
_cell.length_c   1.000
_cell.angle_alpha   90.00
_cell.angle_beta   90.00
_cell.angle_gamma   90.00
#
_symmetry.space_group_name_H-M   'P 1'
#
loop_
_entity.id
_entity.type
_entity.pdbx_description
1 polymer ?
#
loop_
_entity_poly.entity_id
_entity_poly.type
_entity_poly.pdbx_seq_one_letter_code
_entity_poly.pdbx_strand_id
1 'polypeptide(L)'
;MDATFKLRRYNFNTCPFPGIHTSARIASVFEQLVSDWEVPGTVCPFYVVTDNARNMRAATRGLSWHERNCFAHTLQLAIGDAEVITPGLVALSK
;
A
#
# COMPACT_ATOMS: atom_id res chain seq x y z
N MET A 1 3.17 -14.15 20.19
CA MET A 1 4.20 -13.19 19.71
C MET A 1 5.34 -13.22 20.71
N ASP A 2 6.57 -13.24 20.23
CA ASP A 2 7.77 -13.20 21.07
C ASP A 2 7.76 -11.91 21.91
N ALA A 3 7.93 -12.04 23.23
CA ALA A 3 7.96 -10.92 24.17
C ALA A 3 9.14 -9.95 23.91
N THR A 4 10.13 -10.38 23.14
CA THR A 4 11.29 -9.57 22.74
C THR A 4 11.08 -8.82 21.41
N PHE A 5 9.98 -9.08 20.69
CA PHE A 5 9.72 -8.41 19.42
C PHE A 5 9.56 -6.89 19.63
N LYS A 6 10.35 -6.12 18.87
CA LYS A 6 10.25 -4.66 18.81
C LYS A 6 10.01 -4.23 17.38
N LEU A 7 8.86 -3.59 17.15
CA LEU A 7 8.55 -3.01 15.84
C LEU A 7 9.57 -1.90 15.53
N ARG A 8 10.20 -1.99 14.37
CA ARG A 8 11.10 -0.96 13.84
C ARG A 8 10.48 -0.32 12.62
N ARG A 9 10.73 0.97 12.43
CA ARG A 9 10.28 1.73 11.26
C ARG A 9 11.47 2.46 10.68
N TYR A 10 11.66 2.29 9.37
CA TYR A 10 12.66 2.99 8.59
C TYR A 10 11.97 3.57 7.35
N ASN A 11 12.39 4.77 6.93
CA ASN A 11 12.02 5.30 5.63
C ASN A 11 13.13 4.92 4.65
N PHE A 12 12.81 4.09 3.67
CA PHE A 12 13.76 3.60 2.69
C PHE A 12 13.86 4.54 1.49
N ASN A 13 12.74 5.10 1.01
CA ASN A 13 12.80 5.97 -0.15
C ASN A 13 11.62 6.94 -0.20
N THR A 14 11.84 8.07 -0.86
CA THR A 14 10.82 9.00 -1.34
C THR A 14 11.39 9.66 -2.57
N CYS A 15 10.93 9.24 -3.75
CA CYS A 15 11.48 9.68 -5.02
C CYS A 15 10.38 10.21 -5.96
N PRO A 16 10.70 11.17 -6.86
CA PRO A 16 9.81 11.52 -7.94
C PRO A 16 9.59 10.32 -8.87
N PHE A 17 8.33 10.02 -9.20
CA PHE A 17 7.98 8.99 -10.17
C PHE A 17 7.27 9.63 -11.38
N PRO A 18 8.00 10.15 -12.37
CA PRO A 18 7.39 10.84 -13.50
C PRO A 18 6.82 9.88 -14.56
N GLY A 19 5.84 10.40 -15.32
CA GLY A 19 5.17 9.69 -16.41
C GLY A 19 4.02 8.80 -15.94
N ILE A 20 3.64 7.82 -16.77
CA ILE A 20 2.47 6.97 -16.52
C ILE A 20 2.77 5.88 -15.49
N HIS A 21 1.95 5.77 -14.45
CA HIS A 21 2.10 4.79 -13.37
C HIS A 21 1.37 3.48 -13.67
N THR A 22 1.84 2.74 -14.68
CA THR A 22 1.32 1.39 -14.97
C THR A 22 1.74 0.40 -13.89
N SER A 23 1.00 -0.70 -13.73
CA SER A 23 1.33 -1.76 -12.78
C SER A 23 2.74 -2.33 -12.98
N ALA A 24 3.15 -2.55 -14.24
CA ALA A 24 4.49 -3.05 -14.56
C ALA A 24 5.61 -2.08 -14.14
N ARG A 25 5.42 -0.77 -14.33
CA ARG A 25 6.41 0.23 -13.91
C ARG A 25 6.49 0.33 -12.38
N ILE A 26 5.35 0.27 -11.69
CA ILE A 26 5.31 0.26 -10.22
C ILE A 26 6.03 -0.99 -9.68
N ALA A 27 5.78 -2.17 -10.25
CA ALA A 27 6.43 -3.42 -9.85
C ALA A 27 7.96 -3.33 -10.00
N SER A 28 8.43 -2.81 -11.13
CA SER A 28 9.88 -2.60 -11.35
C SER A 28 10.50 -1.63 -10.33
N VAL A 29 9.80 -0.56 -9.94
CA VAL A 29 10.27 0.37 -8.89
C VAL A 29 10.33 -0.32 -7.53
N PHE A 30 9.37 -1.20 -7.21
CA PHE A 30 9.39 -1.97 -5.97
C PHE A 30 10.57 -2.94 -5.91
N GLU A 31 10.83 -3.68 -7.00
CA GLU A 31 11.98 -4.58 -7.09
C GLU A 31 13.30 -3.81 -6.99
N GLN A 32 13.40 -2.66 -7.67
CA GLN A 32 14.57 -1.78 -7.57
C GLN A 32 14.78 -1.30 -6.13
N LEU A 33 13.72 -0.87 -5.44
CA LEU A 33 13.82 -0.42 -4.05
C LEU A 33 14.32 -1.53 -3.12
N VAL A 34 13.83 -2.77 -3.30
CA VAL A 34 14.33 -3.91 -2.52
C VAL A 34 15.80 -4.22 -2.84
N SER A 35 16.18 -4.12 -4.11
CA SER A 35 17.56 -4.34 -4.57
C SER A 35 18.52 -3.26 -4.06
N ASP A 36 18.14 -1.98 -4.11
CA ASP A 36 18.96 -0.83 -3.69
C ASP A 36 19.32 -0.89 -2.20
N TRP A 37 18.41 -1.45 -1.40
CA TRP A 37 18.56 -1.62 0.04
C TRP A 37 19.03 -3.02 0.44
N GLU A 38 19.38 -3.86 -0.55
CA GLU A 38 19.87 -5.22 -0.38
C GLU A 38 18.97 -6.07 0.55
N VAL A 39 17.66 -5.86 0.48
CA VAL A 39 16.73 -6.51 1.41
C VAL A 39 16.58 -7.99 1.01
N PRO A 40 16.94 -8.96 1.87
CA PRO A 40 16.98 -10.36 1.48
C PRO A 40 15.56 -10.93 1.27
N GLY A 41 15.14 -11.06 0.01
CA GLY A 41 13.80 -11.56 -0.33
C GLY A 41 13.57 -13.04 -0.03
N THR A 42 14.61 -13.79 0.32
CA THR A 42 14.52 -15.21 0.69
C THR A 42 14.36 -15.44 2.19
N VAL A 43 14.63 -14.42 3.02
CA VAL A 43 14.68 -14.56 4.49
C VAL A 43 13.34 -14.19 5.14
N CYS A 44 12.54 -13.33 4.50
CA CYS A 44 11.23 -12.97 5.02
C CYS A 44 10.22 -12.68 3.90
N PRO A 45 8.95 -13.07 4.08
CA PRO A 45 7.88 -12.66 3.18
C PRO A 45 7.68 -11.14 3.22
N PHE A 46 7.61 -10.51 2.04
CA PHE A 46 7.28 -9.09 1.93
C PHE A 46 5.77 -8.88 2.01
N TYR A 47 5.36 -7.93 2.86
CA TYR A 47 3.98 -7.44 2.93
C TYR A 47 3.95 -5.98 2.49
N VAL A 48 3.12 -5.68 1.48
CA VAL A 48 2.98 -4.32 0.96
C VAL A 48 1.61 -3.78 1.31
N VAL A 49 1.56 -2.64 1.99
CA VAL A 49 0.31 -1.94 2.29
C VAL A 49 0.15 -0.77 1.30
N THR A 50 -0.93 -0.75 0.53
CA THR A 50 -1.22 0.30 -0.48
C THR A 50 -2.61 0.88 -0.30
N ASP A 51 -2.90 2.02 -0.92
CA ASP A 51 -4.20 2.71 -0.89
C ASP A 51 -5.28 2.06 -1.77
N ASN A 52 -5.14 0.80 -2.16
CA ASN A 52 -6.08 0.08 -3.03
C ASN A 52 -6.16 0.59 -4.48
N ALA A 53 -5.32 1.54 -4.91
CA ALA A 53 -5.31 1.99 -6.31
C ALA A 53 -5.08 0.80 -7.27
N ARG A 54 -5.84 0.77 -8.38
CA ARG A 54 -5.89 -0.39 -9.29
C ARG A 54 -4.50 -0.85 -9.74
N ASN A 55 -3.65 0.08 -10.16
CA ASN A 55 -2.31 -0.24 -10.64
C ASN A 55 -1.36 -0.65 -9.51
N MET A 56 -1.52 -0.12 -8.30
CA MET A 56 -0.76 -0.53 -7.11
C MET A 56 -1.06 -1.99 -6.76
N ARG A 57 -2.34 -2.35 -6.70
CA ARG A 57 -2.78 -3.73 -6.42
C ARG A 57 -2.33 -4.71 -7.51
N ALA A 58 -2.47 -4.32 -8.77
CA ALA A 58 -2.03 -5.13 -9.90
C ALA A 58 -0.51 -5.33 -9.89
N ALA A 59 0.27 -4.30 -9.55
CA ALA A 59 1.72 -4.41 -9.41
C ALA A 59 2.12 -5.41 -8.33
N THR A 60 1.57 -5.28 -7.12
CA THR A 60 1.90 -6.19 -6.01
C THR A 60 1.49 -7.64 -6.27
N ARG A 61 0.40 -7.87 -6.99
CA ARG A 61 -0.04 -9.23 -7.38
C ARG A 61 0.81 -9.87 -8.47
N GLY A 62 1.48 -9.05 -9.27
CA GLY A 62 2.47 -9.53 -10.25
C GLY A 62 3.79 -9.96 -9.60
N LEU A 63 4.01 -9.61 -8.33
CA LEU A 63 5.18 -9.99 -7.54
C LEU A 63 4.85 -11.19 -6.64
N SER A 64 5.87 -11.86 -6.10
CA SER A 64 5.73 -12.93 -5.11
C SER A 64 5.36 -12.42 -3.70
N TRP A 65 4.88 -11.19 -3.58
CA TRP A 65 4.70 -10.47 -2.32
C TRP A 65 3.24 -10.47 -1.86
N HIS A 66 3.01 -10.21 -0.58
CA HIS A 66 1.66 -10.19 -0.02
C HIS A 66 1.06 -8.78 -0.04
N GLU A 67 0.05 -8.58 -0.89
CA GLU A 67 -0.79 -7.37 -0.91
C GLU A 67 -1.58 -7.24 0.39
N ARG A 68 -1.59 -6.03 0.98
CA ARG A 68 -2.52 -5.60 2.01
C ARG A 68 -3.10 -4.23 1.64
N ASN A 69 -4.38 -4.08 1.93
CA ASN A 69 -5.08 -2.82 1.74
C ASN A 69 -4.82 -1.90 2.94
N CYS A 70 -4.64 -0.61 2.68
CA CYS A 70 -4.53 0.40 3.72
C CYS A 70 -5.88 0.49 4.45
N PHE A 71 -5.87 0.22 5.75
CA PHE A 71 -7.06 0.30 6.59
C PHE A 71 -7.69 1.69 6.54
N ALA A 72 -6.87 2.74 6.72
CA ALA A 72 -7.36 4.12 6.73
C ALA A 72 -8.03 4.51 5.40
N HIS A 73 -7.43 4.14 4.27
CA HIS A 73 -8.02 4.42 2.96
C HIS A 73 -9.31 3.61 2.75
N THR A 74 -9.33 2.35 3.15
CA THR A 74 -10.52 1.50 3.04
C THR A 74 -11.67 2.02 3.89
N LEU A 75 -11.38 2.49 5.11
CA LEU A 75 -12.38 3.12 5.97
C LEU A 75 -12.91 4.42 5.35
N GLN A 76 -12.03 5.25 4.79
CA GLN A 76 -12.44 6.47 4.11
C GLN A 76 -13.36 6.20 2.91
N LEU A 77 -13.08 5.18 2.11
CA LEU A 77 -13.95 4.77 1.01
C LEU A 77 -15.34 4.36 1.53
N ALA A 78 -15.39 3.56 2.59
CA ALA A 78 -16.67 3.13 3.18
C ALA A 78 -17.50 4.31 3.71
N ILE A 79 -16.84 5.32 4.31
CA ILE A 79 -17.51 6.55 4.75
C ILE A 79 -18.04 7.33 3.54
N GLY A 80 -17.23 7.51 2.50
CA GLY A 80 -17.64 8.19 1.28
C GLY A 80 -18.83 7.51 0.59
N ASP A 81 -18.82 6.18 0.50
CA ASP A 81 -19.94 5.41 -0.04
C ASP A 81 -21.21 5.60 0.80
N ALA A 82 -21.09 5.63 2.13
CA ALA A 82 -22.22 5.87 3.04
C ALA A 82 -22.82 7.28 2.89
N GLU A 83 -21.99 8.30 2.68
CA GLU A 83 -22.44 9.68 2.43
C GLU A 83 -23.27 9.78 1.14
N VAL A 84 -22.88 9.05 0.09
CA VAL A 84 -23.62 9.03 -1.19
C VAL A 84 -24.99 8.35 -1.03
N ILE A 85 -25.05 7.26 -0.28
CA ILE A 85 -26.26 6.43 -0.16
C ILE A 85 -27.22 6.96 0.92
N THR A 86 -26.71 7.73 1.89
CA THR A 86 -27.48 8.27 3.02
C THR A 86 -27.39 9.79 3.06
N PRO A 87 -28.26 10.53 2.34
CA PRO A 87 -28.19 12.00 2.28
C PRO A 87 -28.26 12.70 3.64
N GLY A 88 -28.93 12.08 4.63
CA GLY A 88 -29.00 12.60 6.00
C GLY A 88 -27.67 12.58 6.75
N LEU A 89 -26.68 11.81 6.30
CA LEU A 89 -25.34 11.76 6.89
C LEU A 89 -24.57 13.07 6.64
N VAL A 90 -24.81 13.73 5.51
CA VAL A 90 -24.22 15.05 5.17
C VAL A 90 -24.62 16.13 6.19
N ALA A 91 -25.77 15.98 6.85
CA ALA A 91 -26.21 16.89 7.90
C ALA A 91 -25.46 16.67 9.23
N LEU A 92 -24.89 15.48 9.45
CA LEU A 92 -24.15 15.11 10.66
C LEU A 92 -22.64 15.33 10.54
N SER A 93 -22.12 15.51 9.32
CA SER A 93 -20.70 15.76 9.05
C SER A 93 -20.31 17.25 9.08
N LYS A 94 -21.20 18.13 9.56
CA LYS A 94 -20.95 19.56 9.78
C LYS A 94 -20.58 19.89 11.21
#